data_AF-A0A9P8HUK3-F1
#
_entry.id   AF-A0A9P8HUK3-F1
#
_cell.length_a   1.000
_cell.length_b   1.000
_cell.length_c   1.000
_cell.angle_alpha   90.00
_cell.angle_beta   90.00
_cell.angle_gamma   90.00
#
_symmetry.space_group_name_H-M   'P 1'
#
loop_
_entity.id
_entity.type
_entity.pdbx_description
1 polymer ?
#
loop_
_entity_poly.entity_id
_entity_poly.type
_entity_poly.pdbx_seq_one_letter_code
_entity_poly.pdbx_strand_id
1 'polypeptide(L)'
;MAGRFVRASKYRHIFGKPTKKEFCYDNLRISRNAWDTNLVKANAEYLSVNWDSSGGGAFAVIPLNEKGKAPDQIPLFRGHTATVLDTDWNPFNDRIIASASEDGKVFIWEVPQDFTLYTDAEVIPDVSPVSKLGGHTRKVGQVLFNPAADNILASASGDFTIKLWDIGTGQNHLTLPHGDIVQSLSWNASGDLLVTTSRDKKIRVWDVRQEKPVHEYAGHTGAKNSRAVWLGEHNRFATTGFSKMSERQIALWEPGRSDPIGGFTHLDAISGVCMPFWDDGSNCLYLAGKGDGNIRYYEYENDKFEYLSEYKSVDPQRGIAFIPRRGINVHENEVMRAFKTVNDNYIEPISFTVPRRAETFQADIFPPAVGLRPAVSAKEWLDGKTGLPAKIDLESVYEGTAPKEVAADYQPPAPVVAPKVEPKKEEPKEEPKPVVRAPPPSVSDQKSSIAAMANKFQDDEEEEPKQEEPSSFDEEVKPVQRAPLPIRSEPKPATPPAASPAPAPVKPVSSAPAPTPAAASSDPTTSLSEIKELIENQTKVISAQNDQIGLLTSEVESLKKRLGSGSQDQSERIRQLELELEEARS
;
A
#
# COMPACT_ATOMS: atom_id res chain seq x y z
N MET A 1 5.17 -12.73 38.81
CA MET A 1 5.54 -12.38 37.43
C MET A 1 5.28 -13.60 36.57
N ALA A 2 4.07 -13.72 36.00
CA ALA A 2 3.80 -14.77 35.03
C ALA A 2 4.73 -14.54 33.83
N GLY A 3 5.59 -15.52 33.53
CA GLY A 3 6.47 -15.47 32.37
C GLY A 3 5.61 -15.22 31.14
N ARG A 4 5.75 -14.04 30.54
CA ARG A 4 5.09 -13.71 29.29
C ARG A 4 5.63 -14.67 28.25
N PHE A 5 4.88 -15.73 27.95
CA PHE A 5 5.20 -16.64 26.85
C PHE A 5 5.31 -15.78 25.59
N VAL A 6 6.53 -15.54 25.13
CA VAL A 6 6.79 -14.83 23.88
C VAL A 6 6.49 -15.81 22.76
N ARG A 7 5.54 -15.46 21.90
CA ARG A 7 5.23 -16.25 20.69
C ARG A 7 6.52 -16.44 19.89
N ALA A 8 6.87 -17.68 19.59
CA ALA A 8 8.01 -18.00 18.74
C ALA A 8 7.64 -17.65 17.29
N SER A 9 8.36 -16.69 16.70
CA SER A 9 8.24 -16.34 15.28
C SER A 9 9.61 -16.01 14.73
N LYS A 10 9.95 -16.63 13.59
CA LYS A 10 11.19 -16.32 12.84
C LYS A 10 11.19 -14.89 12.26
N TYR A 11 10.00 -14.29 12.13
CA TYR A 11 9.78 -12.95 11.57
C TYR A 11 9.56 -11.88 12.64
N ARG A 12 9.58 -12.24 13.93
CA ARG A 12 9.34 -11.34 15.07
C ARG A 12 10.17 -10.07 15.05
N HIS A 13 11.39 -10.17 14.54
CA HIS A 13 12.40 -9.10 14.52
C HIS A 13 12.69 -8.59 13.12
N ILE A 14 11.79 -8.80 12.14
CA ILE A 14 11.87 -8.06 10.87
C ILE A 14 11.94 -6.57 11.18
N PHE A 15 12.86 -5.88 10.51
CA PHE A 15 12.96 -4.42 10.55
C PHE A 15 13.11 -3.89 9.12
N GLY A 16 12.47 -2.75 8.86
CA GLY A 16 12.63 -2.02 7.61
C GLY A 16 13.86 -1.12 7.66
N LYS A 17 14.75 -1.25 6.68
CA LYS A 17 15.95 -0.45 6.50
C LYS A 17 15.73 0.52 5.33
N PRO A 18 15.76 1.85 5.56
CA PRO A 18 15.68 2.82 4.47
C PRO A 18 16.96 2.76 3.62
N THR A 19 16.81 3.09 2.34
CA THR A 19 17.92 3.23 1.42
C THR A 19 18.49 4.64 1.49
N LYS A 20 19.82 4.79 1.45
CA LYS A 20 20.44 6.12 1.41
C LYS A 20 20.05 6.82 0.10
N LYS A 21 19.90 8.15 0.15
CA LYS A 21 19.34 8.93 -0.96
C LYS A 21 20.06 8.71 -2.30
N GLU A 22 21.38 8.52 -2.30
CA GLU A 22 22.17 8.26 -3.50
C GLU A 22 21.83 6.94 -4.22
N PHE A 23 21.15 6.00 -3.52
CA PHE A 23 20.69 4.72 -4.07
C PHE A 23 19.16 4.69 -4.27
N CYS A 24 18.49 5.83 -4.12
CA CYS A 24 17.07 6.01 -4.48
C CYS A 24 16.92 6.35 -5.96
N TYR A 25 15.69 6.34 -6.47
CA TYR A 25 15.38 6.81 -7.83
C TYR A 25 14.87 8.25 -7.73
N ASP A 26 15.71 9.22 -8.10
CA ASP A 26 15.45 10.66 -7.93
C ASP A 26 15.14 11.33 -9.28
N ASN A 27 14.65 12.58 -9.25
CA ASN A 27 14.24 13.37 -10.42
C ASN A 27 13.06 12.77 -11.20
N LEU A 28 12.09 12.19 -10.48
CA LEU A 28 10.88 11.61 -11.05
C LEU A 28 9.73 12.62 -11.06
N ARG A 29 8.75 12.41 -11.94
CA ARG A 29 7.49 13.19 -11.95
C ARG A 29 6.32 12.25 -11.67
N ILE A 30 6.16 11.87 -10.41
CA ILE A 30 5.14 10.89 -10.03
C ILE A 30 3.75 11.52 -10.15
N SER A 31 2.84 10.85 -10.88
CA SER A 31 1.49 11.34 -11.21
C SER A 31 0.74 11.77 -9.96
N ARG A 32 0.28 13.02 -9.89
CA ARG A 32 -0.45 13.59 -8.73
C ARG A 32 -1.94 13.30 -8.72
N ASN A 33 -2.38 12.32 -9.50
CA ASN A 33 -3.80 11.97 -9.57
C ASN A 33 -4.34 11.58 -8.17
N ALA A 34 -5.62 11.88 -7.95
CA ALA A 34 -6.31 11.59 -6.70
C ALA A 34 -6.93 10.19 -6.67
N TRP A 35 -6.67 9.35 -7.68
CA TRP A 35 -7.28 8.04 -7.77
C TRP A 35 -6.63 7.06 -6.79
N ASP A 36 -7.45 6.21 -6.18
CA ASP A 36 -7.00 5.31 -5.11
C ASP A 36 -6.33 4.04 -5.61
N THR A 37 -5.20 4.20 -6.31
CA THR A 37 -4.26 3.15 -6.72
C THR A 37 -2.91 3.29 -5.99
N ASN A 38 -1.98 2.41 -6.33
CA ASN A 38 -0.67 2.34 -5.68
C ASN A 38 0.37 3.28 -6.33
N LEU A 39 0.06 3.87 -7.50
CA LEU A 39 0.89 4.75 -8.35
C LEU A 39 2.18 4.15 -8.91
N VAL A 40 2.70 3.11 -8.25
CA VAL A 40 3.92 2.40 -8.61
C VAL A 40 3.68 0.90 -8.51
N LYS A 41 4.34 0.11 -9.37
CA LYS A 41 4.35 -1.36 -9.32
C LYS A 41 5.75 -1.86 -9.67
N ALA A 42 6.20 -2.94 -9.03
CA ALA A 42 7.53 -3.50 -9.28
C ALA A 42 7.43 -4.98 -9.65
N ASN A 43 8.29 -5.43 -10.56
CA ASN A 43 8.62 -6.84 -10.74
C ASN A 43 10.10 -7.07 -10.40
N ALA A 44 10.69 -8.20 -10.82
CA ALA A 44 12.08 -8.52 -10.47
C ALA A 44 13.13 -7.64 -11.19
N GLU A 45 12.77 -6.95 -12.28
CA GLU A 45 13.70 -6.22 -13.16
C GLU A 45 13.40 -4.72 -13.27
N TYR A 46 12.14 -4.33 -13.14
CA TYR A 46 11.64 -3.00 -13.44
C TYR A 46 10.67 -2.46 -12.38
N LEU A 47 10.64 -1.14 -12.28
CA LEU A 47 9.64 -0.36 -11.57
C LEU A 47 8.80 0.40 -12.58
N SER A 48 7.48 0.29 -12.51
CA SER A 48 6.54 1.18 -13.19
C SER A 48 6.15 2.33 -12.28
N VAL A 49 6.06 3.53 -12.85
CA VAL A 49 5.70 4.75 -12.14
C VAL A 49 4.70 5.53 -12.98
N ASN A 50 3.46 5.65 -12.51
CA ASN A 50 2.47 6.50 -13.17
C ASN A 50 3.02 7.94 -13.21
N TRP A 51 3.00 8.57 -14.38
CA TRP A 51 3.77 9.79 -14.62
C TRP A 51 2.86 11.03 -14.72
N ASP A 52 3.35 12.16 -14.22
CA ASP A 52 2.72 13.48 -14.39
C ASP A 52 3.12 14.04 -15.76
N SER A 53 2.41 13.61 -16.80
CA SER A 53 2.67 14.00 -18.19
C SER A 53 1.95 15.29 -18.57
N SER A 54 2.64 16.18 -19.29
CA SER A 54 2.02 17.35 -19.93
C SER A 54 1.19 16.92 -21.16
N GLY A 55 -0.10 16.65 -20.94
CA GLY A 55 -1.04 16.22 -21.98
C GLY A 55 -1.02 14.72 -22.25
N GLY A 56 -2.21 14.14 -22.48
CA GLY A 56 -2.40 12.70 -22.61
C GLY A 56 -2.15 11.96 -21.30
N GLY A 57 -1.76 10.68 -21.39
CA GLY A 57 -1.27 9.91 -20.25
C GLY A 57 -0.06 9.08 -20.61
N ALA A 58 0.86 8.99 -19.65
CA ALA A 58 2.04 8.16 -19.73
C ALA A 58 2.40 7.57 -18.35
N PHE A 59 3.28 6.58 -18.37
CA PHE A 59 4.00 6.11 -17.19
C PHE A 59 5.47 5.90 -17.56
N ALA A 60 6.35 5.92 -16.56
CA ALA A 60 7.74 5.56 -16.72
C ALA A 60 7.96 4.09 -16.33
N VAL A 61 8.90 3.44 -17.00
CA VAL A 61 9.50 2.18 -16.57
C VAL A 61 10.94 2.48 -16.22
N ILE A 62 11.42 2.01 -15.07
CA ILE A 62 12.76 2.27 -14.54
C ILE A 62 13.41 0.92 -14.25
N PRO A 63 14.54 0.56 -14.90
CA PRO A 63 15.31 -0.62 -14.54
C PRO A 63 15.78 -0.56 -13.08
N LEU A 64 15.64 -1.64 -12.31
CA LEU A 64 15.94 -1.63 -10.87
C LEU A 64 17.43 -1.40 -10.57
N ASN A 65 18.32 -1.71 -11.52
CA ASN A 65 19.75 -1.46 -11.44
C ASN A 65 20.13 0.02 -11.71
N GLU A 66 19.26 0.81 -12.35
CA GLU A 66 19.48 2.22 -12.70
C GLU A 66 19.06 3.16 -11.56
N LYS A 67 19.81 3.11 -10.46
CA LYS A 67 19.61 3.96 -9.27
C LYS A 67 20.30 5.32 -9.42
N GLY A 68 19.84 6.29 -8.64
CA GLY A 68 20.38 7.64 -8.60
C GLY A 68 19.43 8.65 -9.27
N LYS A 69 20.00 9.74 -9.74
CA LYS A 69 19.24 10.80 -10.41
C LYS A 69 18.92 10.39 -11.85
N ALA A 70 17.63 10.26 -12.17
CA ALA A 70 17.18 10.03 -13.53
C ALA A 70 17.49 11.25 -14.43
N PRO A 71 17.73 11.04 -15.73
CA PRO A 71 17.84 12.14 -16.71
C PRO A 71 16.59 13.03 -16.70
N ASP A 72 16.74 14.30 -17.09
CA ASP A 72 15.61 15.26 -17.11
C ASP A 72 14.53 14.89 -18.14
N GLN A 73 14.92 14.17 -19.19
CA GLN A 73 14.05 13.54 -20.16
C GLN A 73 14.36 12.05 -20.19
N ILE A 74 13.33 11.22 -20.08
CA ILE A 74 13.42 9.75 -20.12
C ILE A 74 12.42 9.20 -21.14
N PRO A 75 12.67 8.02 -21.72
CA PRO A 75 11.69 7.37 -22.57
C PRO A 75 10.44 7.02 -21.75
N LEU A 76 9.28 7.50 -22.19
CA LEU A 76 8.00 7.23 -21.51
C LEU A 76 7.17 6.22 -22.30
N PHE A 77 6.35 5.46 -21.58
CA PHE A 77 5.36 4.58 -22.18
C PHE A 77 4.12 5.43 -22.44
N ARG A 78 4.00 5.93 -23.67
CA ARG A 78 3.01 6.93 -24.07
C ARG A 78 2.09 6.39 -25.15
N GLY A 79 0.81 6.69 -25.00
CA GLY A 79 -0.22 6.34 -25.97
C GLY A 79 -1.62 6.63 -25.46
N HIS A 80 -1.82 6.64 -24.13
CA HIS A 80 -3.09 7.02 -23.54
C HIS A 80 -3.41 8.48 -23.84
N THR A 81 -4.70 8.76 -24.04
CA THR A 81 -5.20 10.10 -24.33
C THR A 81 -5.59 10.89 -23.08
N ALA A 82 -5.49 10.27 -21.90
CA ALA A 82 -5.70 10.89 -20.58
C ALA A 82 -4.87 10.15 -19.52
N THR A 83 -4.83 10.68 -18.29
CA THR A 83 -4.01 10.22 -17.17
C THR A 83 -4.01 8.70 -16.98
N VAL A 84 -2.83 8.10 -16.77
CA VAL A 84 -2.70 6.69 -16.36
C VAL A 84 -3.02 6.56 -14.88
N LEU A 85 -3.99 5.71 -14.56
CA LEU A 85 -4.51 5.50 -13.21
C LEU A 85 -3.88 4.31 -12.50
N ASP A 86 -3.53 3.26 -13.24
CA ASP A 86 -2.95 2.04 -12.66
C ASP A 86 -2.05 1.32 -13.67
N THR A 87 -1.08 0.58 -13.15
CA THR A 87 -0.21 -0.31 -13.94
C THR A 87 0.00 -1.62 -13.21
N ASP A 88 0.08 -2.72 -13.95
CA ASP A 88 0.36 -4.04 -13.38
C ASP A 88 1.25 -4.86 -14.29
N TRP A 89 2.25 -5.52 -13.70
CA TRP A 89 3.20 -6.37 -14.42
C TRP A 89 2.61 -7.76 -14.63
N ASN A 90 2.85 -8.34 -15.80
CA ASN A 90 2.52 -9.75 -16.02
C ASN A 90 3.38 -10.62 -15.07
N PRO A 91 2.77 -11.50 -14.25
CA PRO A 91 3.51 -12.27 -13.25
C PRO A 91 4.44 -13.34 -13.84
N PHE A 92 4.28 -13.65 -15.14
CA PHE A 92 4.99 -14.70 -15.87
C PHE A 92 5.93 -14.16 -16.94
N ASN A 93 5.89 -12.86 -17.22
CA ASN A 93 6.79 -12.20 -18.17
C ASN A 93 7.15 -10.80 -17.66
N ASP A 94 8.37 -10.65 -17.16
CA ASP A 94 8.86 -9.42 -16.55
C ASP A 94 8.99 -8.23 -17.54
N ARG A 95 8.78 -8.44 -18.85
CA ARG A 95 8.74 -7.37 -19.86
C ARG A 95 7.34 -6.93 -20.27
N ILE A 96 6.30 -7.64 -19.86
CA ILE A 96 4.92 -7.29 -20.24
C ILE A 96 4.25 -6.55 -19.09
N ILE A 97 3.67 -5.40 -19.40
CA ILE A 97 2.92 -4.58 -18.44
C ILE A 97 1.60 -4.13 -19.04
N ALA A 98 0.57 -4.02 -18.20
CA ALA A 98 -0.71 -3.43 -18.54
C ALA A 98 -0.84 -2.04 -17.90
N SER A 99 -1.53 -1.12 -18.57
CA SER A 99 -1.90 0.18 -18.01
C SER A 99 -3.39 0.48 -18.18
N ALA A 100 -3.97 1.12 -17.17
CA ALA A 100 -5.35 1.59 -17.15
C ALA A 100 -5.39 3.12 -17.12
N SER A 101 -6.35 3.74 -17.80
CA SER A 101 -6.39 5.20 -17.93
C SER A 101 -7.80 5.80 -17.79
N GLU A 102 -7.81 7.10 -17.50
CA GLU A 102 -8.99 7.96 -17.58
C GLU A 102 -9.67 7.95 -18.95
N ASP A 103 -8.95 7.61 -20.02
CA ASP A 103 -9.49 7.54 -21.38
C ASP A 103 -10.39 6.32 -21.63
N GLY A 104 -10.60 5.47 -20.62
CA GLY A 104 -11.45 4.28 -20.70
C GLY A 104 -10.82 3.10 -21.41
N LYS A 105 -9.51 3.14 -21.69
CA LYS A 105 -8.79 2.06 -22.37
C LYS A 105 -7.83 1.35 -21.42
N VAL A 106 -7.53 0.11 -21.77
CA VAL A 106 -6.39 -0.64 -21.22
C VAL A 106 -5.42 -0.93 -22.34
N PHE A 107 -4.15 -0.63 -22.14
CA PHE A 107 -3.08 -0.95 -23.09
C PHE A 107 -2.13 -1.99 -22.52
N ILE A 108 -1.59 -2.82 -23.41
CA ILE A 108 -0.52 -3.76 -23.12
C ILE A 108 0.75 -3.23 -23.77
N TRP A 109 1.85 -3.33 -23.04
CA TRP A 109 3.15 -2.83 -23.46
C TRP A 109 4.20 -3.92 -23.27
N GLU A 110 5.24 -3.84 -24.08
CA GLU A 110 6.43 -4.65 -23.94
C GLU A 110 7.61 -3.72 -23.69
N VAL A 111 8.36 -3.99 -22.63
CA VAL A 111 9.62 -3.30 -22.35
C VAL A 111 10.64 -3.74 -23.40
N PRO A 112 11.24 -2.80 -24.16
CA PRO A 112 12.24 -3.14 -25.15
C PRO A 112 13.40 -3.94 -24.57
N GLN A 113 14.00 -4.80 -25.38
CA GLN A 113 15.25 -5.45 -24.99
C GLN A 113 16.33 -4.38 -24.73
N ASP A 114 17.13 -4.58 -23.69
CA ASP A 114 18.19 -3.66 -23.25
C ASP A 114 17.69 -2.22 -22.97
N PHE A 115 16.43 -2.09 -22.56
CA PHE A 115 15.83 -0.81 -22.20
C PHE A 115 16.59 -0.12 -21.06
N THR A 116 16.94 1.15 -21.30
CA THR A 116 17.65 2.02 -20.36
C THR A 116 17.05 3.42 -20.37
N LEU A 117 17.16 4.14 -19.24
CA LEU A 117 16.81 5.56 -19.17
C LEU A 117 17.85 6.46 -19.84
N TYR A 118 19.08 5.96 -20.05
CA TYR A 118 20.21 6.74 -20.51
C TYR A 118 20.44 6.52 -22.01
N THR A 119 20.06 7.49 -22.82
CA THR A 119 20.21 7.45 -24.28
C THR A 119 20.91 8.70 -24.79
N ASP A 120 21.75 8.52 -25.81
CA ASP A 120 22.45 9.60 -26.52
C ASP A 120 21.62 10.21 -27.66
N ALA A 121 20.36 9.79 -27.82
CA ALA A 121 19.48 10.30 -28.86
C ALA A 121 19.10 11.78 -28.62
N GLU A 122 19.21 12.62 -29.66
CA GLU A 122 18.77 14.02 -29.61
C GLU A 122 17.27 14.16 -29.29
N VAL A 123 16.46 13.19 -29.74
CA VAL A 123 15.04 13.05 -29.43
C VAL A 123 14.83 11.68 -28.83
N ILE A 124 14.47 11.63 -27.55
CA ILE A 124 14.21 10.39 -26.84
C ILE A 124 12.87 9.80 -27.32
N PRO A 125 12.86 8.61 -27.94
CA PRO A 125 11.62 8.01 -28.43
C PRO A 125 10.79 7.47 -27.27
N ASP A 126 9.48 7.74 -27.30
CA ASP A 126 8.51 7.10 -26.41
C ASP A 126 8.26 5.64 -26.84
N VAL A 127 7.93 4.79 -25.88
CA VAL A 127 7.51 3.40 -26.12
C VAL A 127 6.01 3.38 -26.43
N SER A 128 5.65 2.73 -27.53
CA SER A 128 4.27 2.58 -28.01
C SER A 128 3.61 1.31 -27.43
N PRO A 129 2.28 1.26 -27.27
CA PRO A 129 1.61 0.05 -26.81
C PRO A 129 1.63 -1.02 -27.90
N VAL A 130 1.78 -2.29 -27.50
CA VAL A 130 1.74 -3.45 -28.42
C VAL A 130 0.32 -3.92 -28.69
N SER A 131 -0.61 -3.70 -27.75
CA SER A 131 -2.01 -4.05 -27.90
C SER A 131 -2.92 -3.10 -27.14
N LYS A 132 -4.18 -3.03 -27.58
CA LYS A 132 -5.22 -2.18 -27.02
C LYS A 132 -6.47 -3.01 -26.74
N LEU A 133 -6.91 -2.97 -25.50
CA LEU A 133 -8.15 -3.60 -25.03
C LEU A 133 -9.23 -2.52 -24.89
N GLY A 134 -10.17 -2.54 -25.82
CA GLY A 134 -11.30 -1.60 -25.86
C GLY A 134 -12.59 -2.27 -25.43
N GLY A 135 -13.44 -1.54 -24.70
CA GLY A 135 -14.78 -2.04 -24.33
C GLY A 135 -15.38 -1.38 -23.09
N HIS A 136 -14.57 -0.76 -22.24
CA HIS A 136 -15.08 0.06 -21.15
C HIS A 136 -15.61 1.40 -21.68
N THR A 137 -16.68 1.91 -21.05
CA THR A 137 -17.36 3.15 -21.47
C THR A 137 -16.99 4.36 -20.61
N ARG A 138 -16.30 4.11 -19.50
CA ARG A 138 -15.78 5.13 -18.56
C ARG A 138 -14.35 4.77 -18.19
N LYS A 139 -13.68 5.70 -17.49
CA LYS A 139 -12.30 5.52 -17.01
C LYS A 139 -12.06 4.15 -16.38
N VAL A 140 -10.93 3.54 -16.72
CA VAL A 140 -10.50 2.28 -16.13
C VAL A 140 -9.54 2.61 -15.00
N GLY A 141 -9.96 2.29 -13.78
CA GLY A 141 -9.27 2.71 -12.57
C GLY A 141 -8.25 1.72 -12.06
N GLN A 142 -8.36 0.43 -12.43
CA GLN A 142 -7.49 -0.64 -11.95
C GLN A 142 -7.29 -1.70 -13.03
N VAL A 143 -6.09 -2.27 -13.08
CA VAL A 143 -5.75 -3.47 -13.86
C VAL A 143 -5.03 -4.46 -12.95
N LEU A 144 -5.32 -5.75 -13.10
CA LEU A 144 -4.71 -6.80 -12.30
C LEU A 144 -4.61 -8.10 -13.08
N PHE A 145 -3.38 -8.56 -13.31
CA PHE A 145 -3.11 -9.86 -13.94
C PHE A 145 -3.55 -11.01 -13.02
N ASN A 146 -3.99 -12.09 -13.67
CA ASN A 146 -4.28 -13.34 -12.99
C ASN A 146 -2.96 -13.98 -12.50
N PRO A 147 -2.88 -14.41 -11.23
CA PRO A 147 -1.63 -14.93 -10.66
C PRO A 147 -1.33 -16.38 -11.05
N ALA A 148 -2.23 -17.07 -11.75
CA ALA A 148 -2.12 -18.49 -12.11
C ALA A 148 -2.25 -18.75 -13.61
N ALA A 149 -3.18 -18.08 -14.28
CA ALA A 149 -3.47 -18.27 -15.69
C ALA A 149 -2.67 -17.31 -16.56
N ASP A 150 -2.02 -17.85 -17.59
CA ASP A 150 -1.30 -17.03 -18.56
C ASP A 150 -2.25 -16.06 -19.29
N ASN A 151 -1.77 -14.85 -19.57
CA ASN A 151 -2.44 -13.83 -20.38
C ASN A 151 -3.84 -13.38 -19.92
N ILE A 152 -4.33 -13.80 -18.75
CA ILE A 152 -5.61 -13.32 -18.21
C ILE A 152 -5.40 -12.03 -17.43
N LEU A 153 -6.11 -10.97 -17.81
CA LEU A 153 -6.07 -9.66 -17.15
C LEU A 153 -7.47 -9.23 -16.72
N ALA A 154 -7.63 -8.76 -15.48
CA ALA A 154 -8.84 -8.08 -15.03
C ALA A 154 -8.67 -6.55 -15.14
N SER A 155 -9.72 -5.85 -15.54
CA SER A 155 -9.79 -4.38 -15.49
C SER A 155 -11.10 -3.91 -14.86
N ALA A 156 -11.02 -2.98 -13.91
CA ALA A 156 -12.20 -2.38 -13.28
C ALA A 156 -12.41 -0.94 -13.74
N SER A 157 -13.64 -0.61 -14.11
CA SER A 157 -14.00 0.72 -14.64
C SER A 157 -15.08 1.41 -13.81
N GLY A 158 -15.11 2.73 -13.96
CA GLY A 158 -16.22 3.56 -13.48
C GLY A 158 -17.56 3.30 -14.19
N ASP A 159 -17.61 2.39 -15.18
CA ASP A 159 -18.85 1.85 -15.75
C ASP A 159 -19.48 0.73 -14.91
N PHE A 160 -18.95 0.51 -13.71
CA PHE A 160 -19.39 -0.49 -12.74
C PHE A 160 -19.25 -1.92 -13.24
N THR A 161 -18.33 -2.17 -14.15
CA THR A 161 -17.99 -3.52 -14.59
C THR A 161 -16.52 -3.84 -14.34
N ILE A 162 -16.26 -5.12 -14.10
CA ILE A 162 -14.93 -5.69 -14.23
C ILE A 162 -14.92 -6.52 -15.50
N LYS A 163 -13.98 -6.27 -16.39
CA LYS A 163 -13.79 -7.05 -17.61
C LYS A 163 -12.58 -7.95 -17.47
N LEU A 164 -12.72 -9.20 -17.88
CA LEU A 164 -11.62 -10.15 -17.96
C LEU A 164 -11.25 -10.35 -19.43
N TRP A 165 -9.96 -10.19 -19.71
CA TRP A 165 -9.38 -10.19 -21.03
C TRP A 165 -8.40 -11.32 -21.16
N ASP A 166 -8.37 -11.93 -22.35
CA ASP A 166 -7.17 -12.64 -22.81
C ASP A 166 -6.34 -11.64 -23.62
N ILE A 167 -5.17 -11.26 -23.09
CA ILE A 167 -4.31 -10.27 -23.74
C ILE A 167 -3.71 -10.78 -25.06
N GLY A 168 -3.62 -12.10 -25.24
CA GLY A 168 -3.07 -12.73 -26.45
C GLY A 168 -4.04 -12.65 -27.63
N THR A 169 -5.34 -12.73 -27.36
CA THR A 169 -6.39 -12.56 -28.39
C THR A 169 -6.96 -11.15 -28.45
N GLY A 170 -6.73 -10.35 -27.40
CA GLY A 170 -7.29 -9.01 -27.23
C GLY A 170 -8.80 -9.01 -26.94
N GLN A 171 -9.40 -10.17 -26.66
CA GLN A 171 -10.84 -10.32 -26.48
C GLN A 171 -11.26 -10.21 -25.01
N ASN A 172 -12.42 -9.60 -24.78
CA ASN A 172 -13.12 -9.68 -23.51
C ASN A 172 -13.93 -10.98 -23.46
N HIS A 173 -13.62 -11.86 -22.51
CA HIS A 173 -14.33 -13.13 -22.36
C HIS A 173 -15.41 -13.11 -21.30
N LEU A 174 -15.20 -12.38 -20.21
CA LEU A 174 -16.12 -12.35 -19.07
C LEU A 174 -16.33 -10.90 -18.61
N THR A 175 -17.53 -10.58 -18.13
CA THR A 175 -17.88 -9.28 -17.55
C THR A 175 -18.61 -9.46 -16.22
N LEU A 176 -18.03 -8.94 -15.14
CA LEU A 176 -18.59 -9.01 -13.79
C LEU A 176 -19.29 -7.67 -13.46
N PRO A 177 -20.63 -7.63 -13.37
CA PRO A 177 -21.37 -6.39 -13.10
C PRO A 177 -21.37 -6.03 -11.61
N HIS A 178 -21.17 -4.76 -11.28
CA HIS A 178 -21.30 -4.21 -9.93
C HIS A 178 -22.41 -3.16 -9.86
N GLY A 179 -22.87 -2.88 -8.64
CA GLY A 179 -23.88 -1.83 -8.40
C GLY A 179 -23.32 -0.41 -8.30
N ASP A 180 -22.02 -0.27 -8.10
CA ASP A 180 -21.31 1.01 -7.95
C ASP A 180 -19.81 0.81 -8.25
N ILE A 181 -19.01 1.87 -8.18
CA ILE A 181 -17.56 1.91 -8.46
C ILE A 181 -16.83 0.84 -7.64
N VAL A 182 -16.09 -0.01 -8.34
CA VAL A 182 -15.15 -0.96 -7.74
C VAL A 182 -13.94 -0.21 -7.22
N GLN A 183 -13.58 -0.46 -5.96
CA GLN A 183 -12.51 0.23 -5.24
C GLN A 183 -11.22 -0.60 -5.14
N SER A 184 -11.33 -1.93 -5.21
CA SER A 184 -10.18 -2.85 -5.12
C SER A 184 -10.50 -4.20 -5.75
N LEU A 185 -9.47 -4.82 -6.32
CA LEU A 185 -9.48 -6.18 -6.86
C LEU A 185 -8.36 -6.99 -6.18
N SER A 186 -8.59 -8.27 -5.90
CA SER A 186 -7.51 -9.20 -5.53
C SER A 186 -7.87 -10.64 -5.86
N TRP A 187 -6.98 -11.33 -6.56
CA TRP A 187 -7.12 -12.74 -6.94
C TRP A 187 -6.71 -13.67 -5.81
N ASN A 188 -7.36 -14.83 -5.71
CA ASN A 188 -6.78 -15.96 -5.00
C ASN A 188 -5.57 -16.55 -5.76
N ALA A 189 -4.72 -17.34 -5.09
CA ALA A 189 -3.51 -17.87 -5.71
C ALA A 189 -3.76 -18.75 -6.95
N SER A 190 -4.92 -19.41 -7.04
CA SER A 190 -5.30 -20.24 -8.19
C SER A 190 -5.99 -19.46 -9.31
N GLY A 191 -6.25 -18.17 -9.12
CA GLY A 191 -6.76 -17.26 -10.14
C GLY A 191 -8.18 -17.52 -10.60
N ASP A 192 -8.99 -18.30 -9.88
CA ASP A 192 -10.40 -18.56 -10.21
C ASP A 192 -11.37 -17.74 -9.35
N LEU A 193 -10.94 -17.34 -8.15
CA LEU A 193 -11.70 -16.44 -7.29
C LEU A 193 -11.12 -15.04 -7.28
N LEU A 194 -12.01 -14.05 -7.38
CA LEU A 194 -11.67 -12.63 -7.28
C LEU A 194 -12.44 -12.03 -6.12
N VAL A 195 -11.75 -11.42 -5.16
CA VAL A 195 -12.38 -10.58 -4.14
C VAL A 195 -12.38 -9.13 -4.59
N THR A 196 -13.49 -8.45 -4.34
CA THR A 196 -13.71 -7.06 -4.76
C THR A 196 -14.36 -6.26 -3.66
N THR A 197 -13.97 -5.00 -3.52
CA THR A 197 -14.66 -3.99 -2.69
C THR A 197 -15.31 -2.97 -3.60
N SER A 198 -16.48 -2.47 -3.21
CA SER A 198 -17.21 -1.46 -3.99
C SER A 198 -17.73 -0.32 -3.10
N ARG A 199 -17.98 0.82 -3.73
CA ARG A 199 -18.54 2.02 -3.10
C ARG A 199 -19.95 1.80 -2.53
N ASP A 200 -20.65 0.78 -3.01
CA ASP A 200 -21.91 0.30 -2.42
C ASP A 200 -21.74 -0.34 -1.03
N LYS A 201 -20.50 -0.36 -0.51
CA LYS A 201 -20.08 -0.89 0.79
C LYS A 201 -20.20 -2.41 0.90
N LYS A 202 -20.26 -3.11 -0.24
CA LYS A 202 -20.27 -4.56 -0.27
C LYS A 202 -18.91 -5.11 -0.65
N ILE A 203 -18.60 -6.25 -0.05
CA ILE A 203 -17.47 -7.10 -0.46
C ILE A 203 -18.07 -8.26 -1.24
N ARG A 204 -17.52 -8.57 -2.41
CA ARG A 204 -17.96 -9.70 -3.23
C ARG A 204 -16.80 -10.62 -3.51
N VAL A 205 -17.03 -11.92 -3.35
CA VAL A 205 -16.15 -12.99 -3.83
C VAL A 205 -16.82 -13.62 -5.03
N TRP A 206 -16.12 -13.54 -6.16
CA TRP A 206 -16.57 -14.01 -7.46
C TRP A 206 -15.90 -15.33 -7.77
N ASP A 207 -16.67 -16.34 -8.16
CA ASP A 207 -16.16 -17.30 -9.15
C ASP A 207 -16.32 -16.61 -10.49
N VAL A 208 -15.21 -16.13 -11.03
CA VAL A 208 -15.25 -15.19 -12.16
C VAL A 208 -15.85 -15.82 -13.42
N ARG A 209 -15.74 -17.14 -13.57
CA ARG A 209 -16.28 -17.88 -14.74
C ARG A 209 -17.80 -18.05 -14.68
N GLN A 210 -18.40 -17.90 -13.49
CA GLN A 210 -19.84 -17.91 -13.32
C GLN A 210 -20.48 -16.53 -13.55
N GLU A 211 -19.66 -15.47 -13.70
CA GLU A 211 -20.09 -14.07 -13.86
C GLU A 211 -21.08 -13.59 -12.78
N LYS A 212 -21.04 -14.23 -11.61
CA LYS A 212 -21.90 -13.95 -10.46
C LYS A 212 -21.11 -14.04 -9.16
N PRO A 213 -21.40 -13.19 -8.16
CA PRO A 213 -20.81 -13.34 -6.85
C PRO A 213 -21.28 -14.66 -6.23
N VAL A 214 -20.34 -15.49 -5.78
CA VAL A 214 -20.65 -16.69 -4.99
C VAL A 214 -20.95 -16.27 -3.55
N HIS A 215 -20.30 -15.20 -3.08
CA HIS A 215 -20.55 -14.62 -1.77
C HIS A 215 -20.59 -13.09 -1.84
N GLU A 216 -21.46 -12.52 -1.02
CA GLU A 216 -21.59 -11.07 -0.82
C GLU A 216 -21.69 -10.78 0.69
N TYR A 217 -20.90 -9.82 1.16
CA TYR A 217 -20.84 -9.42 2.56
C TYR A 217 -21.07 -7.92 2.72
N ALA A 218 -21.55 -7.51 3.89
CA ALA A 218 -21.46 -6.13 4.31
C ALA A 218 -19.99 -5.79 4.61
N GLY A 219 -19.45 -4.79 3.92
CA GLY A 219 -18.08 -4.33 4.11
C GLY A 219 -17.95 -3.22 5.13
N HIS A 220 -16.90 -2.40 4.95
CA HIS A 220 -16.63 -1.24 5.78
C HIS A 220 -17.74 -0.19 5.64
N THR A 221 -18.22 0.34 6.76
CA THR A 221 -19.40 1.22 6.78
C THR A 221 -19.10 2.70 6.53
N GLY A 222 -17.82 3.08 6.60
CA GLY A 222 -17.32 4.44 6.35
C GLY A 222 -17.53 4.92 4.92
N ALA A 223 -17.32 6.22 4.71
CA ALA A 223 -17.56 6.86 3.42
C ALA A 223 -16.36 6.78 2.44
N LYS A 224 -15.19 6.42 2.95
CA LYS A 224 -13.93 6.35 2.18
C LYS A 224 -13.73 4.98 1.56
N ASN A 225 -12.81 4.92 0.59
CA ASN A 225 -12.51 3.71 -0.13
C ASN A 225 -11.95 2.61 0.77
N SER A 226 -12.31 1.37 0.46
CA SER A 226 -11.79 0.16 1.09
C SER A 226 -10.94 -0.63 0.10
N ARG A 227 -9.91 -1.31 0.60
CA ARG A 227 -9.03 -2.19 -0.18
C ARG A 227 -9.17 -3.62 0.29
N ALA A 228 -8.85 -4.56 -0.59
CA ALA A 228 -8.80 -5.98 -0.31
C ALA A 228 -7.50 -6.60 -0.82
N VAL A 229 -7.01 -7.61 -0.10
CA VAL A 229 -5.93 -8.49 -0.55
C VAL A 229 -6.25 -9.92 -0.17
N TRP A 230 -6.17 -10.84 -1.12
CA TRP A 230 -6.22 -12.26 -0.85
C TRP A 230 -4.91 -12.71 -0.21
N LEU A 231 -4.97 -13.64 0.76
CA LEU A 231 -3.78 -14.11 1.47
C LEU A 231 -3.17 -15.30 0.72
N GLY A 232 -2.85 -15.07 -0.56
CA GLY A 232 -2.31 -16.05 -1.52
C GLY A 232 -2.97 -17.43 -1.49
N GLU A 233 -2.26 -18.46 -1.06
CA GLU A 233 -2.78 -19.85 -1.05
C GLU A 233 -3.77 -20.14 0.08
N HIS A 234 -3.88 -19.25 1.08
CA HIS A 234 -4.87 -19.41 2.14
C HIS A 234 -6.27 -19.18 1.58
N ASN A 235 -7.27 -19.91 2.07
CA ASN A 235 -8.67 -19.60 1.80
C ASN A 235 -9.14 -18.41 2.66
N ARG A 236 -8.42 -17.29 2.57
CA ARG A 236 -8.57 -16.10 3.41
C ARG A 236 -8.28 -14.85 2.60
N PHE A 237 -8.94 -13.76 2.97
CA PHE A 237 -8.62 -12.44 2.46
C PHE A 237 -8.71 -11.40 3.57
N ALA A 238 -7.93 -10.33 3.46
CA ALA A 238 -8.01 -9.18 4.33
C ALA A 238 -8.67 -8.01 3.61
N THR A 239 -9.34 -7.16 4.38
CA THR A 239 -9.81 -5.87 3.89
C THR A 239 -9.36 -4.77 4.84
N THR A 240 -9.03 -3.62 4.27
CA THR A 240 -8.81 -2.38 4.99
C THR A 240 -9.86 -1.37 4.56
N GLY A 241 -10.33 -0.55 5.48
CA GLY A 241 -11.34 0.46 5.19
C GLY A 241 -11.61 1.32 6.40
N PHE A 242 -12.81 1.89 6.47
CA PHE A 242 -13.15 2.86 7.50
C PHE A 242 -14.43 2.49 8.23
N SER A 243 -14.45 2.75 9.54
CA SER A 243 -15.67 2.73 10.33
C SER A 243 -16.58 3.92 9.96
N LYS A 244 -17.84 3.87 10.41
CA LYS A 244 -18.76 5.02 10.30
C LYS A 244 -18.20 6.29 10.95
N MET A 245 -17.35 6.15 11.98
CA MET A 245 -16.67 7.25 12.67
C MET A 245 -15.37 7.68 11.98
N SER A 246 -15.10 7.20 10.75
CA SER A 246 -13.91 7.50 9.95
C SER A 246 -12.58 7.00 10.57
N GLU A 247 -12.64 5.95 11.38
CA GLU A 247 -11.45 5.26 11.88
C GLU A 247 -11.01 4.17 10.91
N ARG A 248 -9.71 3.99 10.68
CA ARG A 248 -9.18 2.91 9.86
C ARG A 248 -9.38 1.58 10.56
N GLN A 249 -9.84 0.59 9.81
CA GLN A 249 -10.09 -0.76 10.30
C GLN A 249 -9.48 -1.79 9.35
N ILE A 250 -9.07 -2.91 9.93
CA ILE A 250 -8.73 -4.14 9.21
C ILE A 250 -9.71 -5.25 9.59
N ALA A 251 -10.08 -6.08 8.63
CA ALA A 251 -10.87 -7.28 8.87
C ALA A 251 -10.31 -8.47 8.09
N LEU A 252 -10.27 -9.64 8.74
CA LEU A 252 -9.91 -10.92 8.15
C LEU A 252 -11.19 -11.68 7.78
N TRP A 253 -11.22 -12.31 6.62
CA TRP A 253 -12.40 -12.99 6.11
C TRP A 253 -12.07 -14.39 5.62
N GLU A 254 -13.06 -15.27 5.74
CA GLU A 254 -13.12 -16.56 5.07
C GLU A 254 -14.27 -16.52 4.05
N PRO A 255 -14.05 -16.91 2.78
CA PRO A 255 -15.12 -17.04 1.82
C PRO A 255 -16.26 -17.94 2.33
N GLY A 256 -17.50 -17.46 2.26
CA GLY A 256 -18.70 -18.15 2.73
C GLY A 256 -19.11 -17.83 4.16
N ARG A 257 -18.24 -17.17 4.94
CA ARG A 257 -18.56 -16.73 6.31
C ARG A 257 -19.22 -15.34 6.28
N SER A 258 -20.37 -15.18 6.93
CA SER A 258 -21.14 -13.92 6.94
C SER A 258 -20.40 -12.72 7.53
N ASP A 259 -19.60 -12.97 8.57
CA ASP A 259 -18.93 -11.94 9.37
C ASP A 259 -17.42 -12.17 9.40
N PRO A 260 -16.61 -11.10 9.50
CA PRO A 260 -15.17 -11.23 9.53
C PRO A 260 -14.71 -12.02 10.76
N ILE A 261 -13.65 -12.80 10.59
CA ILE A 261 -12.99 -13.54 11.66
C ILE A 261 -12.42 -12.55 12.67
N GLY A 262 -12.86 -12.66 13.92
CA GLY A 262 -12.46 -11.73 14.99
C GLY A 262 -13.09 -10.33 14.90
N GLY A 263 -13.99 -10.07 13.95
CA GLY A 263 -14.61 -8.76 13.76
C GLY A 263 -13.71 -7.74 13.05
N PHE A 264 -14.18 -6.49 13.00
CA PHE A 264 -13.37 -5.36 12.52
C PHE A 264 -12.42 -4.91 13.63
N THR A 265 -11.12 -4.93 13.34
CA THR A 265 -10.07 -4.44 14.26
C THR A 265 -9.72 -3.00 13.92
N HIS A 266 -9.77 -2.12 14.92
CA HIS A 266 -9.36 -0.72 14.77
C HIS A 266 -7.84 -0.60 14.60
N LEU A 267 -7.40 0.23 13.66
CA LEU A 267 -6.00 0.55 13.41
C LEU A 267 -5.61 1.90 14.02
N ASP A 268 -6.31 2.97 13.64
CA ASP A 268 -6.14 4.35 14.12
C ASP A 268 -7.22 5.26 13.51
N ALA A 269 -7.15 6.57 13.74
CA ALA A 269 -8.06 7.58 13.19
C ALA A 269 -7.46 8.44 12.05
N ILE A 270 -6.48 7.91 11.30
CA ILE A 270 -5.85 8.64 10.19
C ILE A 270 -6.75 8.62 8.95
N SER A 271 -6.68 9.66 8.14
CA SER A 271 -7.60 9.88 7.01
C SER A 271 -7.26 9.10 5.74
N GLY A 272 -6.00 8.69 5.56
CA GLY A 272 -5.47 8.05 4.36
C GLY A 272 -5.92 6.61 4.16
N VAL A 273 -6.30 6.25 2.93
CA VAL A 273 -6.65 4.86 2.57
C VAL A 273 -5.45 3.96 2.82
N CYS A 274 -5.67 2.87 3.55
CA CYS A 274 -4.64 1.90 3.89
C CYS A 274 -4.54 0.83 2.79
N MET A 275 -3.38 0.70 2.17
CA MET A 275 -3.09 -0.28 1.12
C MET A 275 -2.50 -1.55 1.74
N PRO A 276 -3.19 -2.71 1.62
CA PRO A 276 -2.70 -3.98 2.13
C PRO A 276 -1.89 -4.75 1.08
N PHE A 277 -0.75 -5.33 1.49
CA PHE A 277 0.13 -6.14 0.65
C PHE A 277 0.47 -7.44 1.38
N TRP A 278 0.21 -8.57 0.73
CA TRP A 278 0.45 -9.90 1.26
C TRP A 278 1.77 -10.48 0.75
N ASP A 279 2.51 -11.16 1.62
CA ASP A 279 3.68 -11.97 1.26
C ASP A 279 3.46 -13.44 1.64
N ASP A 280 3.32 -14.31 0.63
CA ASP A 280 3.18 -15.76 0.79
C ASP A 280 4.39 -16.41 1.48
N GLY A 281 5.58 -15.85 1.27
CA GLY A 281 6.81 -16.43 1.77
C GLY A 281 6.99 -16.32 3.28
N SER A 282 6.61 -15.17 3.84
CA SER A 282 6.69 -14.91 5.27
C SER A 282 5.35 -14.96 6.00
N ASN A 283 4.24 -15.20 5.28
CA ASN A 283 2.88 -15.03 5.80
C ASN A 283 2.67 -13.66 6.46
N CYS A 284 3.31 -12.62 5.93
CA CYS A 284 3.20 -11.27 6.47
C CYS A 284 2.24 -10.42 5.64
N LEU A 285 1.43 -9.65 6.35
CA LEU A 285 0.60 -8.58 5.79
C LEU A 285 1.26 -7.23 6.10
N TYR A 286 1.59 -6.48 5.06
CA TYR A 286 2.12 -5.12 5.15
C TYR A 286 1.01 -4.11 4.86
N LEU A 287 0.90 -3.09 5.70
CA LEU A 287 -0.11 -2.04 5.63
C LEU A 287 0.56 -0.68 5.50
N ALA A 288 0.28 0.00 4.39
CA ALA A 288 0.82 1.32 4.08
C ALA A 288 -0.31 2.30 3.77
N GLY A 289 -0.48 3.33 4.60
CA GLY A 289 -1.48 4.37 4.36
C GLY A 289 -0.99 5.44 3.40
N LYS A 290 -1.88 5.93 2.52
CA LYS A 290 -1.63 7.16 1.76
C LYS A 290 -1.54 8.36 2.71
N GLY A 291 -0.45 9.11 2.65
CA GLY A 291 -0.16 10.21 3.57
C GLY A 291 0.53 9.78 4.87
N ASP A 292 0.70 8.47 5.10
CA ASP A 292 1.46 7.97 6.25
C ASP A 292 2.94 7.90 5.89
N GLY A 293 3.84 8.10 6.86
CA GLY A 293 5.25 7.73 6.69
C GLY A 293 5.57 6.31 7.13
N ASN A 294 4.65 5.68 7.89
CA ASN A 294 4.86 4.37 8.48
C ASN A 294 4.36 3.24 7.58
N ILE A 295 4.96 2.06 7.74
CA ILE A 295 4.48 0.80 7.17
C ILE A 295 4.37 -0.21 8.31
N ARG A 296 3.15 -0.61 8.65
CA ARG A 296 2.89 -1.62 9.70
C ARG A 296 2.93 -3.01 9.08
N TYR A 297 3.39 -4.00 9.83
CA TYR A 297 3.37 -5.39 9.35
C TYR A 297 2.98 -6.36 10.45
N TYR A 298 2.24 -7.38 10.02
CA TYR A 298 1.61 -8.40 10.86
C TYR A 298 1.96 -9.76 10.29
N GLU A 299 2.19 -10.74 11.14
CA GLU A 299 2.27 -12.14 10.74
C GLU A 299 0.89 -12.75 10.87
N TYR A 300 0.42 -13.42 9.83
CA TYR A 300 -0.82 -14.19 9.86
C TYR A 300 -0.53 -15.59 10.41
N GLU A 301 -1.21 -15.94 11.51
CA GLU A 301 -1.09 -17.24 12.15
C GLU A 301 -2.38 -17.55 12.90
N ASN A 302 -2.88 -18.80 12.80
CA ASN A 302 -4.07 -19.26 13.51
C ASN A 302 -5.30 -18.34 13.31
N ASP A 303 -5.56 -17.94 12.06
CA ASP A 303 -6.69 -17.07 11.72
C ASP A 303 -6.68 -15.71 12.45
N LYS A 304 -5.48 -15.18 12.68
CA LYS A 304 -5.27 -13.90 13.34
C LYS A 304 -4.06 -13.18 12.75
N PHE A 305 -4.16 -11.85 12.69
CA PHE A 305 -3.03 -10.98 12.42
C PHE A 305 -2.31 -10.63 13.73
N GLU A 306 -1.11 -11.17 13.92
CA GLU A 306 -0.24 -10.86 15.04
C GLU A 306 0.72 -9.73 14.66
N TYR A 307 0.57 -8.59 15.31
CA TYR A 307 1.40 -7.42 15.06
C TYR A 307 2.88 -7.71 15.33
N LEU A 308 3.74 -7.43 14.34
CA LEU A 308 5.18 -7.60 14.47
C LEU A 308 5.84 -6.30 14.92
N SER A 309 5.81 -5.30 14.03
CA SER A 309 6.42 -3.99 14.21
C SER A 309 5.92 -3.03 13.11
N GLU A 310 6.49 -1.84 13.06
CA GLU A 310 6.29 -0.87 11.98
C GLU A 310 7.63 -0.25 11.56
N TYR A 311 7.78 -0.02 10.26
CA TYR A 311 8.80 0.88 9.74
C TYR A 311 8.29 2.30 9.93
N LYS A 312 9.18 3.21 10.35
CA LYS A 312 8.84 4.60 10.67
C LYS A 312 9.65 5.54 9.79
N SER A 313 8.97 6.54 9.25
CA SER A 313 9.59 7.63 8.51
C SER A 313 8.76 8.89 8.72
N VAL A 314 9.42 10.04 8.65
CA VAL A 314 8.76 11.36 8.70
C VAL A 314 8.14 11.72 7.36
N ASP A 315 8.71 11.22 6.26
CA ASP A 315 8.22 11.49 4.92
C ASP A 315 6.96 10.69 4.60
N PRO A 316 5.85 11.32 4.18
CA PRO A 316 4.61 10.64 3.84
C PRO A 316 4.69 9.95 2.47
N GLN A 317 4.08 8.77 2.35
CA GLN A 317 3.97 8.04 1.09
C GLN A 317 2.61 8.27 0.42
N ARG A 318 2.60 8.52 -0.88
CA ARG A 318 1.34 8.57 -1.67
C ARG A 318 1.15 7.30 -2.50
N GLY A 319 2.24 6.72 -2.97
CA GLY A 319 2.32 5.45 -3.66
C GLY A 319 3.31 4.51 -2.98
N ILE A 320 3.09 3.22 -3.16
CA ILE A 320 3.97 2.17 -2.66
C ILE A 320 3.81 0.90 -3.49
N ALA A 321 4.93 0.26 -3.81
CA ALA A 321 4.97 -1.06 -4.44
C ALA A 321 5.74 -2.03 -3.55
N PHE A 322 5.42 -3.32 -3.67
CA PHE A 322 6.20 -4.41 -3.09
C PHE A 322 6.69 -5.30 -4.23
N ILE A 323 7.95 -5.71 -4.16
CA ILE A 323 8.57 -6.55 -5.19
C ILE A 323 8.13 -8.01 -5.01
N PRO A 324 7.91 -8.81 -6.08
CA PRO A 324 7.78 -10.25 -5.95
C PRO A 324 9.04 -10.85 -5.33
N ARG A 325 8.92 -11.97 -4.61
CA ARG A 325 10.04 -12.61 -3.90
C ARG A 325 11.22 -13.00 -4.81
N ARG A 326 11.01 -13.14 -6.12
CA ARG A 326 12.08 -13.37 -7.10
C ARG A 326 13.09 -12.21 -7.20
N GLY A 327 12.70 -11.00 -6.79
CA GLY A 327 13.53 -9.79 -6.86
C GLY A 327 14.16 -9.37 -5.52
N ILE A 328 14.01 -10.15 -4.44
CA ILE A 328 14.60 -9.83 -3.13
C ILE A 328 16.08 -10.24 -3.06
N ASN A 329 16.85 -9.57 -2.22
CA ASN A 329 18.24 -9.89 -1.96
C ASN A 329 18.37 -10.95 -0.86
N VAL A 330 18.43 -12.21 -1.29
CA VAL A 330 18.58 -13.38 -0.40
C VAL A 330 19.91 -13.37 0.39
N HIS A 331 20.97 -12.73 -0.11
CA HIS A 331 22.26 -12.65 0.61
C HIS A 331 22.21 -11.73 1.83
N GLU A 332 21.32 -10.74 1.82
CA GLU A 332 21.15 -9.80 2.93
C GLU A 332 20.02 -10.22 3.89
N ASN A 333 19.50 -11.44 3.78
CA ASN A 333 18.32 -11.89 4.52
C ASN A 333 17.11 -10.96 4.34
N GLU A 334 17.01 -10.31 3.17
CA GLU A 334 15.87 -9.47 2.81
C GLU A 334 14.69 -10.37 2.45
N VAL A 335 13.64 -10.33 3.27
CA VAL A 335 12.42 -11.14 3.04
C VAL A 335 11.41 -10.42 2.16
N MET A 336 11.48 -9.09 2.12
CA MET A 336 10.60 -8.25 1.33
C MET A 336 11.24 -6.89 1.06
N ARG A 337 10.94 -6.28 -0.09
CA ARG A 337 11.34 -4.91 -0.43
C ARG A 337 10.14 -4.09 -0.88
N ALA A 338 9.99 -2.91 -0.30
CA ALA A 338 9.02 -1.91 -0.74
C ALA A 338 9.71 -0.78 -1.52
N PHE A 339 8.98 -0.16 -2.45
CA PHE A 339 9.36 1.05 -3.16
C PHE A 339 8.37 2.15 -2.78
N LYS A 340 8.81 3.06 -1.91
CA LYS A 340 7.99 4.11 -1.33
C LYS A 340 8.17 5.41 -2.11
N THR A 341 7.10 6.01 -2.61
CA THR A 341 7.18 7.35 -3.20
C THR A 341 7.39 8.39 -2.11
N VAL A 342 8.26 9.38 -2.34
CA VAL A 342 8.46 10.49 -1.41
C VAL A 342 8.40 11.83 -2.15
N ASN A 343 7.57 12.74 -1.63
CA ASN A 343 7.37 14.10 -2.16
C ASN A 343 7.09 14.17 -3.66
N ASP A 344 6.47 13.12 -4.22
CA ASP A 344 6.17 12.95 -5.66
C ASP A 344 7.36 13.09 -6.62
N ASN A 345 8.59 13.13 -6.09
CA ASN A 345 9.80 13.46 -6.84
C ASN A 345 10.84 12.34 -6.84
N TYR A 346 10.78 11.43 -5.86
CA TYR A 346 11.70 10.30 -5.82
C TYR A 346 11.04 9.06 -5.20
N ILE A 347 11.68 7.91 -5.39
CA ILE A 347 11.25 6.63 -4.82
C ILE A 347 12.39 6.08 -3.96
N GLU A 348 12.06 5.80 -2.70
CA GLU A 348 12.93 5.22 -1.69
C GLU A 348 12.67 3.70 -1.57
N PRO A 349 13.65 2.84 -1.89
CA PRO A 349 13.56 1.44 -1.55
C PRO A 349 13.69 1.21 -0.05
N ILE A 350 12.87 0.33 0.51
CA ILE A 350 12.88 -0.07 1.92
C ILE A 350 13.02 -1.58 1.99
N SER A 351 14.13 -2.05 2.52
CA SER A 351 14.43 -3.48 2.68
C SER A 351 13.95 -3.97 4.03
N PHE A 352 13.07 -4.97 4.05
CA PHE A 352 12.65 -5.66 5.27
C PHE A 352 13.52 -6.89 5.48
N THR A 353 14.34 -6.86 6.52
CA THR A 353 15.38 -7.87 6.77
C THR A 353 15.14 -8.63 8.05
N VAL A 354 15.38 -9.94 8.03
CA VAL A 354 15.47 -10.75 9.25
C VAL A 354 16.91 -10.66 9.77
N PRO A 355 17.15 -10.16 11.00
CA PRO A 355 18.50 -9.96 11.53
C PRO A 355 19.17 -11.30 11.87
N ARG A 356 19.83 -11.92 10.90
CA ARG A 356 20.67 -13.11 11.10
C ARG A 356 22.10 -12.83 10.68
N ARG A 357 23.04 -13.37 11.45
CA ARG A 357 24.46 -13.45 11.06
C ARG A 357 24.67 -14.82 10.43
N ALA A 358 24.50 -14.90 9.12
CA ALA A 358 24.73 -16.13 8.38
C ALA A 358 25.35 -15.80 7.02
N GLU A 359 26.45 -16.49 6.71
CA GLU A 359 27.12 -16.46 5.40
C GLU A 359 26.63 -17.61 4.51
N THR A 360 25.54 -18.28 4.91
CA THR A 360 24.93 -19.42 4.23
C THR A 360 23.46 -19.17 3.99
N PHE A 361 22.91 -19.80 2.96
CA PHE A 361 21.50 -19.72 2.63
C PHE A 361 20.60 -20.11 3.80
N GLN A 362 19.54 -19.32 4.04
CA GLN A 362 18.61 -19.49 5.17
C GLN A 362 17.28 -20.08 4.69
N ALA A 363 17.26 -21.39 4.42
CA ALA A 363 16.11 -22.07 3.83
C ALA A 363 14.79 -21.91 4.62
N ASP A 364 14.85 -21.74 5.94
CA ASP A 364 13.65 -21.61 6.76
C ASP A 364 12.93 -20.27 6.58
N ILE A 365 13.63 -19.17 6.26
CA ILE A 365 13.00 -17.86 5.98
C ILE A 365 12.72 -17.63 4.48
N PHE A 366 13.29 -18.48 3.63
CA PHE A 366 13.15 -18.45 2.17
C PHE A 366 12.48 -19.72 1.64
N PRO A 367 11.19 -19.98 1.96
CA PRO A 367 10.45 -21.02 1.25
C PRO A 367 10.36 -20.70 -0.25
N PRO A 368 10.10 -21.70 -1.11
CA PRO A 368 9.96 -21.52 -2.54
C PRO A 368 8.98 -20.40 -2.90
N ALA A 369 9.33 -19.62 -3.92
CA ALA A 369 8.57 -18.47 -4.38
C ALA A 369 7.85 -18.76 -5.71
N VAL A 370 6.78 -18.03 -6.04
CA VAL A 370 6.10 -18.18 -7.33
C VAL A 370 7.07 -17.82 -8.48
N GLY A 371 7.21 -18.74 -9.42
CA GLY A 371 8.07 -18.64 -10.60
C GLY A 371 7.46 -17.84 -11.75
N LEU A 372 8.03 -17.99 -12.94
CA LEU A 372 7.54 -17.39 -14.18
C LEU A 372 6.66 -18.34 -15.00
N ARG A 373 6.50 -19.61 -14.59
CA ARG A 373 5.66 -20.55 -15.33
C ARG A 373 4.21 -20.47 -14.83
N PRO A 374 3.24 -20.15 -15.71
CA PRO A 374 1.83 -20.19 -15.36
C PRO A 374 1.36 -21.61 -15.05
N ALA A 375 0.31 -21.72 -14.24
CA ALA A 375 -0.32 -23.00 -13.92
C ALA A 375 -1.08 -23.58 -15.12
N VAL A 376 -1.76 -22.70 -15.86
CA VAL A 376 -2.64 -23.04 -16.98
C VAL A 376 -2.56 -21.95 -18.05
N SER A 377 -2.81 -22.33 -19.30
CA SER A 377 -2.97 -21.36 -20.38
C SER A 377 -4.30 -20.59 -20.26
N ALA A 378 -4.42 -19.42 -20.90
CA ALA A 378 -5.65 -18.63 -20.95
C ALA A 378 -6.86 -19.47 -21.38
N LYS A 379 -6.72 -20.24 -22.46
CA LYS A 379 -7.78 -21.10 -23.01
C LYS A 379 -8.21 -22.16 -22.01
N GLU A 380 -7.26 -22.88 -21.42
CA GLU A 380 -7.56 -23.93 -20.44
C GLU A 380 -8.26 -23.38 -19.20
N TRP A 381 -7.84 -22.19 -18.75
CA TRP A 381 -8.46 -21.52 -17.63
C TRP A 381 -9.92 -21.13 -17.91
N LEU A 382 -10.18 -20.57 -19.10
CA LEU A 382 -11.52 -20.26 -19.59
C LEU A 382 -12.38 -21.52 -19.73
N ASP A 383 -11.78 -22.65 -20.13
CA ASP A 383 -12.43 -23.97 -20.21
C ASP A 383 -12.68 -24.61 -18.82
N GLY A 384 -12.30 -23.94 -17.73
CA GLY A 384 -12.60 -24.37 -16.36
C GLY A 384 -11.44 -25.01 -15.61
N LYS A 385 -10.24 -25.14 -16.22
CA LYS A 385 -9.07 -25.64 -15.48
C LYS A 385 -8.56 -24.58 -14.51
N THR A 386 -8.02 -25.04 -13.39
CA THR A 386 -7.48 -24.20 -12.32
C THR A 386 -6.25 -24.90 -11.74
N GLY A 387 -5.26 -24.13 -11.29
CA GLY A 387 -4.05 -24.67 -10.70
C GLY A 387 -3.22 -23.59 -10.02
N LEU A 388 -2.23 -24.02 -9.23
CA LEU A 388 -1.25 -23.12 -8.64
C LEU A 388 -0.03 -23.00 -9.56
N PRO A 389 0.56 -21.80 -9.71
CA PRO A 389 1.73 -21.60 -10.56
C PRO A 389 2.94 -22.38 -10.02
N ALA A 390 3.89 -22.69 -10.91
CA ALA A 390 5.11 -23.36 -10.50
C ALA A 390 5.91 -22.48 -9.53
N LYS A 391 6.56 -23.11 -8.55
CA LYS A 391 7.44 -22.42 -7.60
C LYS A 391 8.89 -22.56 -8.03
N ILE A 392 9.73 -21.63 -7.62
CA ILE A 392 11.18 -21.71 -7.73
C ILE A 392 11.81 -21.74 -6.35
N ASP A 393 12.90 -22.48 -6.25
CA ASP A 393 13.74 -22.48 -5.08
C ASP A 393 14.66 -21.24 -5.05
N LEU A 394 14.71 -20.56 -3.91
CA LEU A 394 15.53 -19.37 -3.71
C LEU A 394 16.99 -19.71 -3.35
N GLU A 395 17.31 -20.98 -3.02
CA GLU A 395 18.70 -21.41 -2.83
C GLU A 395 19.48 -21.33 -4.14
N SER A 396 18.87 -21.78 -5.25
CA SER A 396 19.48 -21.63 -6.57
C SER A 396 19.78 -20.17 -6.95
N VAL A 397 18.91 -19.24 -6.54
CA VAL A 397 19.10 -17.78 -6.72
C VAL A 397 20.26 -17.27 -5.86
N TYR A 398 20.38 -17.76 -4.62
CA TYR A 398 21.50 -17.46 -3.73
C TYR A 398 22.83 -17.98 -4.28
N GLU A 399 22.85 -19.15 -4.91
CA GLU A 399 24.04 -19.73 -5.53
C GLU A 399 24.42 -19.04 -6.86
N GLY A 400 23.57 -18.16 -7.40
CA GLY A 400 23.75 -17.54 -8.71
C GLY A 400 23.56 -18.52 -9.88
N THR A 401 22.86 -19.64 -9.65
CA THR A 401 22.53 -20.62 -10.70
C THR A 401 21.14 -20.34 -11.29
N ALA A 402 20.81 -20.99 -12.40
CA ALA A 402 19.48 -20.87 -12.99
C ALA A 402 18.41 -21.34 -11.98
N PRO A 403 17.31 -20.57 -11.79
CA PRO A 403 16.25 -20.91 -10.85
C PRO A 403 15.74 -22.35 -11.04
N LYS A 404 15.87 -23.16 -9.99
CA LYS A 404 15.35 -24.54 -9.99
C LYS A 404 13.86 -24.52 -9.67
N GLU A 405 13.07 -25.19 -10.48
CA GLU A 405 11.64 -25.29 -10.27
C GLU A 405 11.29 -26.39 -9.27
N VAL A 406 10.33 -26.09 -8.43
CA VAL A 406 9.79 -26.97 -7.40
C VAL A 406 8.30 -27.14 -7.64
N ALA A 407 7.78 -28.31 -7.29
CA ALA A 407 6.35 -28.59 -7.39
C ALA A 407 5.53 -27.56 -6.59
N ALA A 408 4.35 -27.21 -7.12
CA ALA A 408 3.50 -26.17 -6.55
C ALA A 408 2.98 -26.51 -5.14
N ASP A 409 2.85 -27.81 -4.84
CA ASP A 409 2.39 -28.38 -3.57
C ASP A 409 3.49 -28.51 -2.51
N TYR A 410 4.61 -27.81 -2.67
CA TYR A 410 5.72 -27.84 -1.71
C TYR A 410 5.25 -27.63 -0.27
N GLN A 411 5.36 -28.70 0.52
CA GLN A 411 5.26 -28.64 1.98
C GLN A 411 6.68 -28.51 2.54
N PRO A 412 6.93 -27.57 3.48
CA PRO A 412 8.21 -27.52 4.16
C PRO A 412 8.53 -28.89 4.77
N PRO A 413 9.77 -29.39 4.66
CA PRO A 413 10.14 -30.60 5.40
C PRO A 413 9.84 -30.36 6.88
N ALA A 414 9.10 -31.28 7.51
CA ALA A 414 8.80 -31.21 8.93
C ALA A 414 10.12 -31.00 9.69
N PRO A 415 10.15 -30.10 10.71
CA PRO A 415 11.37 -29.87 11.47
C PRO A 415 11.86 -31.23 11.98
N VAL A 416 13.10 -31.58 11.62
CA VAL A 416 13.72 -32.80 12.12
C VAL A 416 13.72 -32.66 13.64
N VAL A 417 12.86 -33.43 14.30
CA VAL A 417 12.87 -33.53 15.76
C VAL A 417 14.24 -34.09 16.10
N ALA A 418 15.14 -33.24 16.60
CA ALA A 418 16.41 -33.68 17.12
C ALA A 418 16.11 -34.84 18.08
N PRO A 419 16.78 -36.01 17.95
CA PRO A 419 16.47 -37.15 18.78
C PRO A 419 16.52 -36.69 20.23
N LYS A 420 15.41 -36.89 20.96
CA LYS A 420 15.36 -36.69 22.41
C LYS A 420 16.54 -37.48 22.97
N VAL A 421 17.54 -36.77 23.48
CA VAL A 421 18.56 -37.37 24.32
C VAL A 421 17.81 -37.86 25.54
N GLU A 422 17.54 -39.16 25.60
CA GLU A 422 17.05 -39.80 26.81
C GLU A 422 18.05 -39.48 27.93
N PRO A 423 17.61 -38.99 29.10
CA PRO A 423 18.51 -38.78 30.21
C PRO A 423 19.13 -40.13 30.59
N LYS A 424 20.46 -40.22 30.47
CA LYS A 424 21.23 -41.35 31.02
C LYS A 424 20.81 -41.52 32.49
N LYS A 425 20.35 -42.72 32.84
CA LYS A 425 20.16 -43.15 34.23
C LYS A 425 21.45 -42.87 35.01
N GLU A 426 21.36 -42.01 36.02
CA GLU A 426 22.43 -41.84 37.00
C GLU A 426 22.55 -43.13 37.82
N GLU A 427 23.77 -43.67 37.91
CA GLU A 427 24.11 -44.71 38.87
C GLU A 427 24.18 -44.13 40.29
N PRO A 428 23.80 -44.87 41.35
CA PRO A 428 23.72 -44.34 42.69
C PRO A 428 25.12 -44.02 43.26
N LYS A 429 25.32 -42.78 43.73
CA LYS A 429 26.49 -42.40 44.53
C LYS A 429 26.42 -43.04 45.92
N GLU A 430 27.48 -43.75 46.32
CA GLU A 430 27.72 -44.22 47.68
C GLU A 430 27.91 -43.05 48.67
N GLU A 431 27.38 -43.22 49.88
CA GLU A 431 27.48 -42.30 51.01
C GLU A 431 28.92 -42.18 51.57
N PRO A 432 29.31 -41.01 52.11
CA PRO A 432 30.69 -40.73 52.50
C PRO A 432 31.08 -41.35 53.85
N LYS A 433 32.27 -41.96 53.91
CA LYS A 433 32.94 -42.34 55.16
C LYS A 433 33.84 -41.21 55.70
N PRO A 434 34.06 -41.13 57.03
CA PRO A 434 34.56 -39.93 57.70
C PRO A 434 36.06 -39.71 57.54
N VAL A 435 36.46 -38.46 57.33
CA VAL A 435 37.85 -38.00 57.17
C VAL A 435 38.45 -37.67 58.54
N VAL A 436 39.57 -38.31 58.86
CA VAL A 436 40.44 -37.96 60.00
C VAL A 436 41.36 -36.80 59.60
N ARG A 437 41.45 -35.82 60.51
CA ARG A 437 42.10 -34.51 60.38
C ARG A 437 43.63 -34.62 60.48
N ALA A 438 44.35 -33.95 59.59
CA ALA A 438 45.77 -33.58 59.76
C ALA A 438 45.96 -32.06 59.57
N PRO A 439 46.97 -31.43 60.21
CA PRO A 439 46.98 -29.98 60.50
C PRO A 439 47.42 -29.11 59.31
N PRO A 440 47.09 -27.81 59.30
CA PRO A 440 47.28 -26.92 58.15
C PRO A 440 48.76 -26.52 57.94
N PRO A 441 49.21 -26.39 56.69
CA PRO A 441 50.54 -25.87 56.35
C PRO A 441 50.63 -24.34 56.45
N SER A 442 51.87 -23.87 56.61
CA SER A 442 52.30 -22.52 56.99
C SER A 442 52.31 -21.47 55.87
N VAL A 443 52.35 -20.20 56.28
CA VAL A 443 52.20 -18.93 55.52
C VAL A 443 53.29 -18.66 54.44
N SER A 444 54.12 -19.63 54.10
CA SER A 444 55.19 -19.49 53.08
C SER A 444 54.76 -19.81 51.65
N ASP A 445 53.63 -20.50 51.44
CA ASP A 445 53.20 -20.96 50.11
C ASP A 445 52.15 -20.05 49.43
N GLN A 446 51.74 -18.97 50.08
CA GLN A 446 50.85 -17.94 49.50
C GLN A 446 51.59 -16.76 48.87
N LYS A 447 52.93 -16.73 48.90
CA LYS A 447 53.73 -15.62 48.33
C LYS A 447 54.22 -15.84 46.89
N SER A 448 54.11 -17.05 46.34
CA SER A 448 54.52 -17.33 44.95
C SER A 448 53.40 -17.17 43.91
N SER A 449 52.13 -17.12 44.33
CA SER A 449 50.98 -16.98 43.41
C SER A 449 50.47 -15.53 43.24
N ILE A 450 50.99 -14.57 44.01
CA ILE A 450 50.65 -13.13 43.90
C ILE A 450 51.73 -12.33 43.16
N ALA A 451 52.96 -12.88 43.04
CA ALA A 451 54.05 -12.26 42.29
C ALA A 451 53.99 -12.49 40.76
N ALA A 452 53.03 -13.28 40.27
CA ALA A 452 52.87 -13.61 38.84
C ALA A 452 51.71 -12.88 38.14
N MET A 453 50.96 -12.02 38.85
CA MET A 453 49.83 -11.25 38.28
C MET A 453 50.02 -9.72 38.32
N ALA A 454 51.18 -9.24 38.78
CA ALA A 454 51.45 -7.81 38.93
C ALA A 454 52.38 -7.20 37.86
N ASN A 455 52.80 -7.97 36.83
CA ASN A 455 53.79 -7.51 35.83
C ASN A 455 53.30 -7.61 34.38
N LYS A 456 52.02 -7.31 34.12
CA LYS A 456 51.52 -7.38 32.75
C LYS A 456 50.43 -6.36 32.44
N PHE A 457 50.68 -5.07 32.68
CA PHE A 457 50.20 -3.92 31.88
C PHE A 457 50.63 -2.61 32.57
N GLN A 458 51.82 -2.10 32.24
CA GLN A 458 52.14 -0.67 32.30
C GLN A 458 53.22 -0.31 31.27
N ASP A 459 53.09 0.91 30.72
CA ASP A 459 53.47 1.42 29.40
C ASP A 459 54.96 1.68 29.12
N ASP A 460 55.29 1.81 27.82
CA ASP A 460 56.42 2.62 27.31
C ASP A 460 55.87 3.69 26.33
N GLU A 461 56.09 4.97 26.67
CA GLU A 461 56.01 6.16 25.82
C GLU A 461 57.44 6.70 25.59
N GLU A 462 57.73 7.20 24.39
CA GLU A 462 58.80 8.15 24.02
C GLU A 462 58.27 8.89 22.76
N GLU A 463 58.30 10.22 22.53
CA GLU A 463 59.10 11.37 22.99
C GLU A 463 58.31 12.72 22.84
N GLU A 464 58.71 13.73 23.62
CA GLU A 464 58.27 15.14 23.74
C GLU A 464 58.88 16.12 22.66
N PRO A 465 58.73 17.48 22.67
CA PRO A 465 57.75 18.41 23.29
C PRO A 465 57.32 19.64 22.42
N LYS A 466 56.27 20.38 22.83
CA LYS A 466 56.29 21.84 23.21
C LYS A 466 54.93 22.57 23.07
N GLN A 467 54.48 23.05 24.22
CA GLN A 467 53.75 24.30 24.56
C GLN A 467 53.18 25.18 23.43
N GLU A 468 51.88 25.47 23.52
CA GLU A 468 51.32 26.80 23.88
C GLU A 468 49.80 26.71 24.14
N GLU A 469 49.36 27.22 25.30
CA GLU A 469 47.97 27.56 25.71
C GLU A 469 47.43 28.75 24.86
N PRO A 470 46.12 29.10 24.83
CA PRO A 470 45.19 29.00 25.97
C PRO A 470 43.69 28.75 25.73
N SER A 471 43.01 28.53 26.87
CA SER A 471 41.68 29.09 27.24
C SER A 471 40.43 28.43 26.62
N SER A 472 39.30 28.21 27.31
CA SER A 472 38.87 28.41 28.71
C SER A 472 37.40 27.97 28.80
N PHE A 473 37.00 27.49 29.98
CA PHE A 473 35.71 27.71 30.65
C PHE A 473 34.55 26.69 30.57
N ASP A 474 34.32 26.10 31.76
CA ASP A 474 33.08 25.71 32.46
C ASP A 474 32.18 24.54 31.99
N GLU A 475 32.50 23.37 32.57
CA GLU A 475 31.69 22.58 33.53
C GLU A 475 30.14 22.63 33.45
N GLU A 476 29.53 21.56 32.93
CA GLU A 476 28.11 21.24 33.11
C GLU A 476 27.89 20.32 34.35
N VAL A 477 27.01 20.77 35.26
CA VAL A 477 26.59 20.09 36.48
C VAL A 477 25.39 19.14 36.24
N LYS A 478 25.41 17.98 36.89
CA LYS A 478 24.36 16.93 36.91
C LYS A 478 22.96 17.45 37.33
N PRO A 479 21.86 16.84 36.84
CA PRO A 479 20.51 17.23 37.22
C PRO A 479 20.08 16.63 38.57
N VAL A 480 19.45 17.47 39.40
CA VAL A 480 18.78 17.12 40.66
C VAL A 480 17.26 17.07 40.43
N GLN A 481 16.61 16.07 41.06
CA GLN A 481 15.16 15.89 41.14
C GLN A 481 14.44 17.12 41.72
N ARG A 482 13.28 17.49 41.13
CA ARG A 482 12.34 18.45 41.71
C ARG A 482 10.93 17.87 41.85
N ALA A 483 10.34 18.22 42.99
CA ALA A 483 8.98 17.92 43.45
C ALA A 483 7.90 18.76 42.71
N PRO A 484 6.59 18.45 42.87
CA PRO A 484 5.53 18.95 42.00
C PRO A 484 5.03 20.35 42.40
N LEU A 485 4.57 21.12 41.41
CA LEU A 485 3.97 22.45 41.51
C LEU A 485 2.69 22.52 40.63
N PRO A 486 1.76 23.48 40.85
CA PRO A 486 0.44 23.24 41.42
C PRO A 486 -0.70 23.19 40.40
N ILE A 487 -1.85 22.72 40.89
CA ILE A 487 -3.15 22.66 40.21
C ILE A 487 -3.55 24.05 39.69
N ARG A 488 -3.72 24.16 38.36
CA ARG A 488 -4.33 25.32 37.72
C ARG A 488 -5.85 25.10 37.68
N SER A 489 -6.58 25.98 38.35
CA SER A 489 -8.05 25.99 38.39
C SER A 489 -8.65 26.22 37.00
N GLU A 490 -9.57 25.35 36.61
CA GLU A 490 -10.45 25.49 35.46
C GLU A 490 -11.39 26.70 35.61
N PRO A 491 -11.62 27.51 34.56
CA PRO A 491 -12.76 28.41 34.55
C PRO A 491 -14.05 27.62 34.29
N LYS A 492 -15.06 27.85 35.14
CA LYS A 492 -16.41 27.26 35.05
C LYS A 492 -17.03 27.41 33.65
N PRO A 493 -17.86 26.43 33.23
CA PRO A 493 -18.63 26.55 31.99
C PRO A 493 -19.66 27.67 32.11
N ALA A 494 -19.69 28.55 31.12
CA ALA A 494 -20.77 29.52 30.95
C ALA A 494 -22.04 28.77 30.55
N THR A 495 -23.11 28.99 31.31
CA THR A 495 -24.49 28.58 31.01
C THR A 495 -24.92 29.13 29.64
N PRO A 496 -25.54 28.32 28.77
CA PRO A 496 -26.12 28.81 27.53
C PRO A 496 -27.36 29.69 27.82
N PRO A 497 -27.54 30.84 27.16
CA PRO A 497 -28.79 31.58 27.24
C PRO A 497 -29.91 30.81 26.55
N ALA A 498 -31.12 31.00 27.07
CA ALA A 498 -32.34 30.30 26.72
C ALA A 498 -32.68 30.32 25.23
N ALA A 499 -33.18 29.17 24.77
CA ALA A 499 -33.75 28.98 23.44
C ALA A 499 -34.89 29.98 23.16
N SER A 500 -34.79 30.68 22.03
CA SER A 500 -35.93 31.30 21.34
C SER A 500 -36.25 30.47 20.09
N PRO A 501 -37.52 30.35 19.70
CA PRO A 501 -38.01 29.21 18.91
C PRO A 501 -37.58 29.29 17.44
N ALA A 502 -37.19 28.14 16.89
CA ALA A 502 -37.06 27.96 15.45
C ALA A 502 -38.43 28.12 14.77
N PRO A 503 -38.52 28.77 13.58
CA PRO A 503 -39.74 28.81 12.80
C PRO A 503 -40.09 27.38 12.30
N ALA A 504 -41.38 27.08 12.35
CA ALA A 504 -41.95 25.77 12.06
C ALA A 504 -41.65 25.27 10.63
N PRO A 505 -41.55 23.95 10.43
CA PRO A 505 -41.35 23.36 9.11
C PRO A 505 -42.56 23.62 8.20
N VAL A 506 -42.31 24.19 7.03
CA VAL A 506 -43.29 24.29 5.96
C VAL A 506 -43.63 22.88 5.47
N LYS A 507 -44.91 22.53 5.56
CA LYS A 507 -45.46 21.25 5.09
C LYS A 507 -45.16 21.05 3.60
N PRO A 508 -44.80 19.83 3.15
CA PRO A 508 -44.78 19.53 1.74
C PRO A 508 -46.21 19.57 1.19
N VAL A 509 -46.40 20.33 0.11
CA VAL A 509 -47.62 20.34 -0.68
C VAL A 509 -47.83 18.95 -1.28
N SER A 510 -49.01 18.39 -1.07
CA SER A 510 -49.45 17.10 -1.59
C SER A 510 -49.35 17.03 -3.11
N SER A 511 -48.58 16.09 -3.63
CA SER A 511 -48.66 15.66 -5.03
C SER A 511 -49.95 14.85 -5.24
N ALA A 512 -50.87 15.38 -6.04
CA ALA A 512 -51.99 14.61 -6.59
C ALA A 512 -51.45 13.51 -7.54
N PRO A 513 -52.17 12.37 -7.68
CA PRO A 513 -51.66 11.19 -8.39
C PRO A 513 -51.62 11.41 -9.91
N ALA A 514 -50.54 10.94 -10.54
CA ALA A 514 -50.37 10.92 -11.99
C ALA A 514 -51.45 10.05 -12.67
N PRO A 515 -52.04 10.49 -13.80
CA PRO A 515 -52.90 9.62 -14.60
C PRO A 515 -52.03 8.68 -15.46
N THR A 516 -52.46 7.43 -15.53
CA THR A 516 -52.01 6.41 -16.51
C THR A 516 -52.02 6.96 -17.94
N PRO A 517 -50.98 6.74 -18.77
CA PRO A 517 -51.08 7.02 -20.19
C PRO A 517 -51.74 5.83 -20.91
N ALA A 518 -52.95 6.06 -21.40
CA ALA A 518 -53.52 5.32 -22.51
C ALA A 518 -52.88 5.80 -23.82
N ALA A 519 -52.68 4.87 -24.75
CA ALA A 519 -52.06 5.11 -26.05
C ALA A 519 -52.85 6.10 -26.92
N ALA A 520 -52.19 7.13 -27.46
CA ALA A 520 -52.62 7.85 -28.66
C ALA A 520 -51.46 8.60 -29.34
N SER A 521 -51.32 8.35 -30.65
CA SER A 521 -50.65 9.08 -31.73
C SER A 521 -49.92 10.40 -31.43
N SER A 522 -48.60 10.42 -31.70
CA SER A 522 -47.74 11.61 -31.67
C SER A 522 -47.64 12.29 -33.05
N ASP A 523 -48.12 13.53 -33.15
CA ASP A 523 -47.73 14.49 -34.18
C ASP A 523 -46.36 15.11 -33.79
N PRO A 524 -45.34 15.15 -34.68
CA PRO A 524 -43.97 15.51 -34.34
C PRO A 524 -43.69 17.04 -34.25
N THR A 525 -44.71 17.88 -34.44
CA THR A 525 -44.54 19.35 -34.49
C THR A 525 -44.77 20.04 -33.13
N THR A 526 -45.55 19.46 -32.23
CA THR A 526 -45.84 20.01 -30.88
C THR A 526 -44.69 19.79 -29.89
N SER A 527 -43.92 18.70 -30.02
CA SER A 527 -42.78 18.42 -29.12
C SER A 527 -41.56 19.32 -29.35
N LEU A 528 -41.39 19.83 -30.58
CA LEU A 528 -40.27 20.71 -30.92
C LEU A 528 -40.47 22.14 -30.40
N SER A 529 -41.71 22.63 -30.31
CA SER A 529 -42.01 23.93 -29.71
C SER A 529 -41.74 23.94 -28.21
N GLU A 530 -42.14 22.88 -27.49
CA GLU A 530 -41.92 22.76 -26.04
C GLU A 530 -40.43 22.67 -25.70
N ILE A 531 -39.63 21.94 -26.51
CA ILE A 531 -38.18 21.86 -26.33
C ILE A 531 -37.51 23.22 -26.60
N LYS A 532 -37.96 23.97 -27.61
CA LYS A 532 -37.43 25.32 -27.89
C LYS A 532 -37.72 26.29 -26.75
N GLU A 533 -38.93 26.25 -26.20
CA GLU A 533 -39.33 27.12 -25.09
C GLU A 533 -38.54 26.78 -23.81
N LEU A 534 -38.26 25.49 -23.56
CA LEU A 534 -37.40 25.05 -22.46
C LEU A 534 -35.96 25.54 -22.61
N ILE A 535 -35.38 25.45 -23.81
CA ILE A 535 -34.01 25.93 -24.09
C ILE A 535 -33.93 27.46 -23.96
N GLU A 536 -34.96 28.18 -24.41
CA GLU A 536 -34.99 29.64 -24.29
C GLU A 536 -35.08 30.07 -22.82
N ASN A 537 -35.87 29.37 -22.00
CA ASN A 537 -35.94 29.61 -20.56
C ASN A 537 -34.63 29.27 -19.85
N GLN A 538 -33.97 28.15 -20.19
CA GLN A 538 -32.65 27.84 -19.65
C GLN A 538 -31.61 28.90 -20.02
N THR A 539 -31.64 29.41 -21.26
CA THR A 539 -30.73 30.45 -21.72
C THR A 539 -30.92 31.76 -20.94
N LYS A 540 -32.17 32.14 -20.63
CA LYS A 540 -32.49 33.31 -19.80
C LYS A 540 -31.99 33.16 -18.37
N VAL A 541 -32.14 31.97 -17.77
CA VAL A 541 -31.64 31.70 -16.42
C VAL A 541 -30.12 31.77 -16.34
N ILE A 542 -29.41 31.18 -17.32
CA ILE A 542 -27.94 31.21 -17.39
C ILE A 542 -27.44 32.65 -17.58
N SER A 543 -28.12 33.45 -18.41
CA SER A 543 -27.79 34.88 -18.57
C SER A 543 -27.95 35.66 -17.26
N ALA A 544 -29.06 35.46 -16.54
CA ALA A 544 -29.28 36.13 -15.26
C ALA A 544 -28.26 35.72 -14.19
N GLN A 545 -27.85 34.44 -14.16
CA GLN A 545 -26.80 33.95 -13.27
C GLN A 545 -25.44 34.57 -13.61
N ASN A 546 -25.08 34.68 -14.89
CA ASN A 546 -23.83 35.31 -15.30
C ASN A 546 -23.77 36.81 -14.94
N ASP A 547 -24.89 37.53 -15.07
CA ASP A 547 -24.99 38.94 -14.65
C ASP A 547 -24.80 39.08 -13.13
N GLN A 548 -25.38 38.16 -12.35
CA GLN A 548 -25.22 38.13 -10.89
C GLN A 548 -23.77 37.80 -10.46
N ILE A 549 -23.11 36.86 -11.15
CA ILE A 549 -21.70 36.55 -10.93
C ILE A 549 -20.82 37.78 -11.25
N GLY A 550 -21.14 38.52 -12.31
CA GLY A 550 -20.44 39.76 -12.68
C GLY A 550 -20.56 40.84 -11.60
N LEU A 551 -21.77 41.06 -11.08
CA LEU A 551 -22.01 42.01 -9.99
C LEU A 551 -21.23 41.64 -8.73
N LEU A 552 -21.33 40.39 -8.28
CA LEU A 552 -20.62 39.91 -7.09
C LEU A 552 -19.09 40.00 -7.25
N THR A 553 -18.57 39.69 -8.43
CA THR A 553 -17.14 39.80 -8.71
C THR A 553 -16.67 41.26 -8.61
N SER A 554 -17.45 42.21 -9.16
CA SER A 554 -17.14 43.64 -9.08
C SER A 554 -17.20 44.18 -7.64
N GLU A 555 -18.13 43.66 -6.83
CA GLU A 555 -18.29 44.06 -5.44
C GLU A 555 -17.12 43.56 -4.58
N VAL A 556 -16.70 42.31 -4.78
CA VAL A 556 -15.51 41.73 -4.14
C VAL A 556 -14.24 42.51 -4.52
N GLU A 557 -14.05 42.87 -5.78
CA GLU A 557 -12.92 43.70 -6.21
C GLU A 557 -12.96 45.11 -5.59
N SER A 558 -14.14 45.72 -5.51
CA SER A 558 -14.30 47.04 -4.88
C SER A 558 -13.98 47.03 -3.38
N LEU A 559 -14.35 45.96 -2.68
CA LEU A 559 -14.07 45.77 -1.26
C LEU A 559 -12.59 45.47 -1.02
N LYS A 560 -11.97 44.64 -1.86
CA LYS A 560 -10.52 44.39 -1.83
C LYS A 560 -9.72 45.66 -2.08
N LYS A 561 -10.19 46.56 -2.96
CA LYS A 561 -9.55 47.85 -3.24
C LYS A 561 -9.74 48.90 -2.14
N ARG A 562 -10.79 48.79 -1.32
CA ARG A 562 -11.02 49.63 -0.13
C ARG A 562 -10.21 49.17 1.09
N LEU A 563 -9.48 48.06 1.00
CA LEU A 563 -8.71 47.46 2.09
C LEU A 563 -7.33 48.14 2.27
N GLY A 564 -7.34 49.45 2.47
CA GLY A 564 -6.23 50.20 3.06
C GLY A 564 -6.48 50.37 4.55
N SER A 565 -6.33 49.30 5.33
CA SER A 565 -6.59 49.15 6.78
C SER A 565 -8.09 49.11 7.20
N GLY A 566 -8.61 47.92 7.58
CA GLY A 566 -10.01 47.75 8.01
C GLY A 566 -10.29 46.43 8.77
N SER A 567 -11.25 46.50 9.70
CA SER A 567 -11.62 45.59 10.81
C SER A 567 -12.00 44.12 10.46
N GLN A 568 -11.91 43.23 11.45
CA GLN A 568 -12.26 41.79 11.40
C GLN A 568 -13.64 41.51 10.76
N ASP A 569 -14.67 42.31 11.06
CA ASP A 569 -16.02 42.15 10.51
C ASP A 569 -16.08 42.24 8.99
N GLN A 570 -15.21 43.06 8.38
CA GLN A 570 -15.18 43.22 6.91
C GLN A 570 -14.49 42.03 6.22
N SER A 571 -13.56 41.37 6.92
CA SER A 571 -12.91 40.16 6.43
C SER A 571 -13.87 38.95 6.42
N GLU A 572 -14.74 38.85 7.42
CA GLU A 572 -15.79 37.83 7.46
C GLU A 572 -16.84 38.03 6.36
N ARG A 573 -17.22 39.29 6.07
CA ARG A 573 -18.17 39.57 4.99
C ARG A 573 -17.62 39.21 3.60
N ILE A 574 -16.33 39.43 3.35
CA ILE A 574 -15.67 39.01 2.10
C ILE A 574 -15.68 37.48 1.97
N ARG A 575 -15.37 36.76 3.06
CA ARG A 575 -15.39 35.29 3.07
C ARG A 575 -16.78 34.73 2.78
N GLN A 576 -17.83 35.38 3.27
CA GLN A 576 -19.21 34.97 3.02
C GLN A 576 -19.61 35.19 1.55
N LEU A 577 -19.21 36.31 0.94
CA LEU A 577 -19.45 36.58 -0.48
C LEU A 577 -18.65 35.66 -1.40
N GLU A 578 -17.42 35.26 -1.03
CA GLU A 578 -16.64 34.26 -1.76
C GLU A 578 -17.34 32.89 -1.76
N LEU A 579 -18.02 32.54 -0.66
CA LEU A 579 -18.76 31.29 -0.53
C LEU A 579 -20.08 31.31 -1.32
N GLU A 580 -20.80 32.44 -1.32
CA GLU A 580 -21.98 32.65 -2.17
C GLU A 580 -21.60 32.64 -3.67
N LEU A 581 -20.42 33.14 -4.04
CA LEU A 581 -19.91 33.12 -5.40
C LEU A 581 -19.47 31.71 -5.85
N GLU A 582 -19.03 30.86 -4.92
CA GLU A 582 -18.72 29.46 -5.17
C GLU A 582 -20.01 28.64 -5.37
N GLU A 583 -21.05 28.89 -4.56
CA GLU A 583 -22.38 28.29 -4.71
C GLU A 583 -23.09 28.73 -6.00
N ALA A 584 -22.91 29.99 -6.42
CA ALA A 584 -23.45 30.48 -7.70
C ALA A 584 -22.73 29.90 -8.93
N ARG A 585 -21.54 29.31 -8.77
CA ARG A 585 -20.75 28.67 -9.84
C ARG A 585 -20.96 27.16 -9.95
N SER A 586 -21.48 26.52 -8.89
CA SER A 586 -21.84 25.10 -8.85
C SER A 586 -23.24 24.85 -9.37
#